data_AF-A0A2D2CWG4-F1
#
_entry.id   AF-A0A2D2CWG4-F1
#
_cell.length_a   1.000
_cell.length_b   1.000
_cell.length_c   1.000
_cell.angle_alpha   90.00
_cell.angle_beta   90.00
_cell.angle_gamma   90.00
#
_symmetry.space_group_name_H-M   'P 1'
#
loop_
_entity.id
_entity.type
_entity.pdbx_description
1 polymer ?
#
loop_
_entity_poly.entity_id
_entity_poly.type
_entity_poly.pdbx_seq_one_letter_code
_entity_poly.pdbx_strand_id
1 'polypeptide(L)'
;MSYRHFLHILLLVATTLVIAAPAAHAQASRTWVSGVGDDANPCSRTAPCKTFAGAISKTAASGEINTLDPGGFGAVTITKSITIRSDSIEAGVLVSGTNGIVINAGATDTVVLEGLDIEGLGTGLDGVKVLAAQFVYINRCAIRRFSGNGVNMVSSVANARIFIKDSQILRNNGGVNVQGNGVGNIASIANTLIDGNTTFGVQVTNAGNTVALTNSVVNASPTGLSVIGGATAASIGASNVVFGAGAFTTTFPFK
;
A
#
# COMPACT_ATOMS: atom_id res chain seq x y z
N MET A 1 -23.86 61.83 53.95
CA MET A 1 -24.38 60.54 54.44
C MET A 1 -25.42 60.05 53.44
N SER A 2 -25.38 58.91 52.76
CA SER A 2 -24.39 57.86 52.52
C SER A 2 -24.86 57.22 51.19
N TYR A 3 -24.17 57.49 50.08
CA TYR A 3 -24.43 56.87 48.76
C TYR A 3 -23.43 55.73 48.57
N ARG A 4 -23.48 54.76 49.48
CA ARG A 4 -22.61 53.58 49.49
C ARG A 4 -23.48 52.45 50.03
N HIS A 5 -23.68 51.40 49.22
CA HIS A 5 -23.98 50.01 49.64
C HIS A 5 -25.14 49.27 48.95
N PHE A 6 -25.81 49.80 47.93
CA PHE A 6 -26.71 48.96 47.11
C PHE A 6 -26.33 48.88 45.63
N LEU A 7 -25.03 49.05 45.34
CA LEU A 7 -24.42 48.77 44.04
C LEU A 7 -23.65 47.43 44.04
N HIS A 8 -24.03 46.45 44.87
CA HIS A 8 -23.25 45.20 45.03
C HIS A 8 -24.13 43.94 45.06
N ILE A 9 -25.19 43.89 44.26
CA ILE A 9 -25.87 42.62 43.91
C ILE A 9 -26.06 42.59 42.39
N LEU A 10 -24.95 42.65 41.68
CA LEU A 10 -24.82 42.16 40.31
C LEU A 10 -23.47 41.44 40.22
N LEU A 11 -23.22 40.58 41.20
CA LEU A 11 -21.97 39.84 41.31
C LEU A 11 -22.05 38.62 40.39
N LEU A 12 -21.29 38.69 39.30
CA LEU A 12 -20.60 37.58 38.63
C LEU A 12 -21.39 36.27 38.44
N VAL A 13 -22.00 36.13 37.26
CA VAL A 13 -21.91 34.86 36.50
C VAL A 13 -21.84 35.18 35.01
N ALA A 14 -20.70 35.74 34.57
CA ALA A 14 -20.32 35.68 33.16
C ALA A 14 -19.62 34.33 32.97
N THR A 15 -20.40 33.28 32.70
CA THR A 15 -19.86 31.95 32.38
C THR A 15 -19.11 32.06 31.06
N THR A 16 -17.79 32.23 31.14
CA THR A 16 -16.90 32.06 29.99
C THR A 16 -16.98 30.61 29.54
N LEU A 17 -17.81 30.35 28.54
CA LEU A 17 -17.78 29.12 27.76
C LEU A 17 -16.49 29.14 26.93
N VAL A 18 -15.39 28.74 27.55
CA VAL A 18 -14.15 28.43 26.82
C VAL A 18 -14.47 27.16 26.04
N ILE A 19 -14.88 27.34 24.79
CA ILE A 19 -14.91 26.27 23.81
C ILE A 19 -13.43 25.89 23.64
N ALA A 20 -12.99 24.86 24.37
CA ALA A 20 -11.74 24.19 24.09
C ALA A 20 -11.90 23.52 22.74
N ALA A 21 -11.66 24.28 21.66
CA ALA A 21 -11.44 23.69 20.36
C ALA A 21 -10.32 22.66 20.55
N PRO A 22 -10.52 21.38 20.19
CA PRO A 22 -9.42 20.45 20.22
C PRO A 22 -8.30 21.08 19.41
N ALA A 23 -7.10 21.16 19.98
CA ALA A 23 -5.94 21.59 19.24
C ALA A 23 -5.84 20.67 18.02
N ALA A 24 -6.20 21.20 16.84
CA ALA A 24 -6.00 20.51 15.60
C ALA A 24 -4.49 20.47 15.41
N HIS A 25 -3.84 19.44 15.97
CA HIS A 25 -2.46 19.17 15.68
C HIS A 25 -2.39 18.90 14.19
N ALA A 26 -1.84 19.86 13.45
CA ALA A 26 -1.56 19.69 12.04
C ALA A 26 -0.74 18.41 11.89
N GLN A 27 -1.24 17.47 11.10
CA GLN A 27 -0.52 16.24 10.82
C GLN A 27 0.82 16.60 10.16
N ALA A 28 1.87 15.86 10.50
CA ALA A 28 3.19 16.13 9.93
C ALA A 28 3.19 15.72 8.44
N SER A 29 3.83 16.53 7.59
CA SER A 29 4.06 16.15 6.19
C SER A 29 5.04 15.00 6.04
N ARG A 30 5.90 14.79 7.05
CA ARG A 30 6.82 13.66 7.15
C ARG A 30 6.84 13.10 8.56
N THR A 31 6.78 11.78 8.68
CA THR A 31 6.93 11.05 9.95
C THR A 31 7.97 9.93 9.82
N TRP A 32 8.39 9.39 10.97
CA TRP A 32 9.40 8.34 11.03
C TRP A 32 8.93 7.15 11.86
N VAL A 33 9.31 5.95 11.44
CA VAL A 33 9.21 4.72 12.22
C VAL A 33 10.60 4.20 12.60
N SER A 34 10.70 3.52 13.75
CA SER A 34 11.94 2.94 14.28
C SER A 34 11.66 1.62 15.00
N GLY A 35 12.59 0.68 14.89
CA GLY A 35 12.60 -0.58 15.61
C GLY A 35 12.62 -0.41 17.13
N VAL A 36 12.97 0.76 17.65
CA VAL A 36 12.92 1.12 19.07
C VAL A 36 11.96 2.29 19.36
N GLY A 37 11.09 2.64 18.40
CA GLY A 37 10.10 3.71 18.54
C GLY A 37 8.94 3.37 19.47
N ASP A 38 8.03 4.33 19.64
CA ASP A 38 6.79 4.21 20.42
C ASP A 38 5.64 4.94 19.69
N ASP A 39 4.50 4.29 19.50
CA ASP A 39 3.33 4.88 18.85
C ASP A 39 2.64 5.98 19.67
N ALA A 40 3.05 6.22 20.91
CA ALA A 40 2.68 7.41 21.67
C ALA A 40 3.44 8.67 21.20
N ASN A 41 4.61 8.51 20.57
CA ASN A 41 5.44 9.62 20.12
C ASN A 41 4.79 10.46 19.02
N PRO A 42 5.19 11.72 18.80
CA PRO A 42 4.71 12.53 17.67
C PRO A 42 5.15 11.99 16.28
N CYS A 43 5.85 10.86 16.21
CA CYS A 43 6.49 10.29 15.03
C CYS A 43 7.46 11.26 14.33
N SER A 44 8.12 12.13 15.09
CA SER A 44 9.20 12.98 14.58
C SER A 44 10.49 12.17 14.44
N ARG A 45 11.51 12.71 13.76
CA ARG A 45 12.78 12.00 13.59
C ARG A 45 13.48 11.67 14.91
N THR A 46 13.32 12.49 15.95
CA THR A 46 13.92 12.29 17.28
C THR A 46 12.99 11.56 18.26
N ALA A 47 11.72 11.41 17.91
CA ALA A 47 10.73 10.64 18.66
C ALA A 47 9.87 9.86 17.64
N PRO A 48 10.42 8.80 17.03
CA PRO A 48 9.77 8.05 15.97
C PRO A 48 8.68 7.12 16.53
N CYS A 49 7.74 6.75 15.67
CA CYS A 49 6.71 5.77 16.00
C CYS A 49 7.22 4.34 15.85
N LYS A 50 6.54 3.39 16.49
CA LYS A 50 6.91 1.97 16.44
C LYS A 50 6.36 1.28 15.20
N THR A 51 5.17 1.69 14.73
CA THR A 51 4.46 1.00 13.65
C THR A 51 4.06 1.94 12.52
N PHE A 52 3.82 1.37 11.33
CA PHE A 52 3.24 2.11 10.22
C PHE A 52 1.83 2.62 10.55
N ALA A 53 1.06 1.85 11.34
CA ALA A 53 -0.27 2.27 11.81
C ALA A 53 -0.20 3.50 12.74
N GLY A 54 0.78 3.54 13.65
CA GLY A 54 1.06 4.71 14.48
C GLY A 54 1.46 5.91 13.64
N ALA A 55 2.40 5.74 12.71
CA ALA A 55 2.90 6.81 11.85
C ALA A 55 1.85 7.39 10.91
N ILE A 56 1.05 6.56 10.22
CA ILE A 56 0.06 7.04 9.25
C ILE A 56 -1.06 7.86 9.91
N SER A 57 -1.37 7.59 11.19
CA SER A 57 -2.35 8.36 11.95
C SER A 57 -1.91 9.83 12.17
N LYS A 58 -0.60 10.09 12.22
CA LYS A 58 0.00 11.40 12.44
C LYS A 58 0.61 12.02 11.19
N THR A 59 0.55 11.31 10.06
CA THR A 59 1.02 11.79 8.77
C THR A 59 -0.12 12.39 7.97
N ALA A 60 0.11 13.57 7.41
CA ALA A 60 -0.86 14.27 6.58
C ALA A 60 -1.14 13.47 5.30
N ALA A 61 -2.32 13.70 4.70
CA ALA A 61 -2.56 13.22 3.34
C ALA A 61 -1.50 13.79 2.38
N SER A 62 -1.07 12.98 1.43
CA SER A 62 0.06 13.23 0.53
C SER A 62 1.42 13.37 1.23
N GLY A 63 1.52 13.01 2.52
CA GLY A 63 2.76 13.00 3.28
C GLY A 63 3.60 11.72 3.07
N GLU A 64 4.72 11.66 3.79
CA GLU A 64 5.69 10.55 3.71
C GLU A 64 5.98 9.95 5.09
N ILE A 65 6.10 8.63 5.15
CA ILE A 65 6.58 7.86 6.30
C ILE A 65 7.92 7.25 5.92
N ASN A 66 8.97 7.58 6.66
CA ASN A 66 10.31 7.02 6.46
C ASN A 66 10.69 6.04 7.57
N THR A 67 11.44 5.00 7.23
CA THR A 67 12.08 4.13 8.22
C THR A 67 13.40 4.74 8.67
N LEU A 68 13.59 4.89 9.99
CA LEU A 68 14.81 5.46 10.56
C LEU A 68 15.92 4.41 10.76
N ASP A 69 15.54 3.20 11.15
CA ASP A 69 16.43 2.07 11.42
C ASP A 69 15.70 0.74 11.10
N PRO A 70 16.43 -0.38 10.92
CA PRO A 70 15.84 -1.69 10.63
C PRO A 70 14.78 -2.12 11.66
N GLY A 71 13.62 -2.60 11.21
CA GLY A 71 12.60 -3.09 12.13
C GLY A 71 11.37 -3.71 11.48
N GLY A 72 10.56 -4.37 12.32
CA GLY A 72 9.20 -4.78 11.99
C GLY A 72 8.20 -3.69 12.38
N PHE A 73 7.50 -3.15 11.39
CA PHE A 73 6.59 -1.99 11.52
C PHE A 73 5.11 -2.37 11.42
N GLY A 74 4.82 -3.64 11.13
CA GLY A 74 3.48 -4.22 11.17
C GLY A 74 2.60 -3.86 9.98
N ALA A 75 1.43 -4.50 9.93
CA ALA A 75 0.42 -4.27 8.90
C ALA A 75 -0.13 -2.84 8.95
N VAL A 76 -0.59 -2.33 7.80
CA VAL A 76 -1.21 -1.01 7.72
C VAL A 76 -2.35 -0.97 6.72
N THR A 77 -3.42 -0.24 7.08
CA THR A 77 -4.48 0.15 6.15
C THR A 77 -4.27 1.60 5.73
N ILE A 78 -4.18 1.84 4.44
CA ILE A 78 -3.94 3.15 3.82
C ILE A 78 -5.27 3.67 3.28
N THR A 79 -5.72 4.81 3.79
CA THR A 79 -7.01 5.44 3.43
C THR A 79 -6.86 6.83 2.82
N LYS A 80 -5.63 7.22 2.48
CA LYS A 80 -5.29 8.54 1.92
C LYS A 80 -4.07 8.41 1.01
N SER A 81 -3.82 9.43 0.19
CA SER A 81 -2.53 9.56 -0.50
C SER A 81 -1.38 9.53 0.52
N ILE A 82 -0.37 8.69 0.29
CA ILE A 82 0.76 8.52 1.22
C ILE A 82 1.95 7.88 0.51
N THR A 83 3.17 8.21 0.93
CA THR A 83 4.38 7.43 0.62
C THR A 83 4.86 6.72 1.89
N ILE A 84 5.12 5.41 1.80
CA ILE A 84 5.84 4.64 2.82
C ILE A 84 7.12 4.13 2.17
N ARG A 85 8.27 4.62 2.65
CA ARG A 85 9.57 4.38 2.04
C ARG A 85 10.59 3.86 3.05
N SER A 86 11.40 2.92 2.58
CA SER A 86 12.67 2.53 3.20
C SER A 86 13.81 2.66 2.21
N ASP A 87 14.89 3.29 2.67
CA ASP A 87 16.11 3.47 1.88
C ASP A 87 17.13 2.39 2.27
N SER A 88 16.98 1.22 1.65
CA SER A 88 17.92 0.08 1.74
C SER A 88 18.14 -0.49 3.15
N ILE A 89 17.20 -0.28 4.06
CA ILE A 89 17.15 -0.93 5.38
C ILE A 89 15.90 -1.78 5.52
N GLU A 90 15.92 -2.74 6.44
CA GLU A 90 14.78 -3.63 6.67
C GLU A 90 13.55 -2.86 7.13
N ALA A 91 12.46 -3.00 6.38
CA ALA A 91 11.18 -2.38 6.66
C ALA A 91 10.08 -3.45 6.64
N GLY A 92 10.05 -4.23 7.72
CA GLY A 92 9.30 -5.47 7.79
C GLY A 92 7.81 -5.27 8.07
N VAL A 93 6.98 -5.87 7.21
CA VAL A 93 5.56 -6.13 7.40
C VAL A 93 5.38 -7.64 7.53
N LEU A 94 5.55 -8.13 8.76
CA LEU A 94 5.39 -9.54 9.09
C LEU A 94 3.97 -9.80 9.59
N VAL A 95 3.21 -10.65 8.89
CA VAL A 95 1.81 -10.93 9.22
C VAL A 95 1.48 -12.43 9.21
N SER A 96 0.47 -12.80 9.99
CA SER A 96 -0.13 -14.14 10.03
C SER A 96 -1.65 -13.98 10.08
N GLY A 97 -2.38 -14.77 9.29
CA GLY A 97 -3.85 -14.77 9.24
C GLY A 97 -4.52 -13.48 8.78
N THR A 98 -3.75 -12.47 8.34
CA THR A 98 -4.23 -11.13 7.95
C THR A 98 -3.54 -10.67 6.66
N ASN A 99 -4.04 -9.60 6.03
CA ASN A 99 -3.35 -8.97 4.90
C ASN A 99 -2.15 -8.14 5.41
N GLY A 100 -1.09 -8.03 4.62
CA GLY A 100 0.06 -7.18 4.94
C GLY A 100 -0.29 -5.69 4.88
N ILE A 101 -0.63 -5.22 3.68
CA ILE A 101 -1.02 -3.83 3.43
C ILE A 101 -2.36 -3.81 2.70
N VAL A 102 -3.31 -3.05 3.24
CA VAL A 102 -4.62 -2.81 2.59
C VAL A 102 -4.66 -1.37 2.10
N ILE A 103 -4.91 -1.17 0.81
CA ILE A 103 -5.05 0.16 0.21
C ILE A 103 -6.53 0.38 -0.12
N ASN A 104 -7.17 1.27 0.64
CA ASN A 104 -8.56 1.70 0.47
C ASN A 104 -8.63 3.23 0.56
N ALA A 105 -7.84 3.90 -0.29
CA ALA A 105 -7.73 5.34 -0.39
C ALA A 105 -8.80 5.93 -1.33
N GLY A 106 -8.84 7.27 -1.43
CA GLY A 106 -9.76 7.96 -2.32
C GLY A 106 -9.53 7.60 -3.80
N ALA A 107 -10.57 7.75 -4.62
CA ALA A 107 -10.54 7.39 -6.04
C ALA A 107 -9.58 8.25 -6.89
N THR A 108 -9.00 9.31 -6.33
CA THR A 108 -7.96 10.15 -6.96
C THR A 108 -6.60 10.04 -6.27
N ASP A 109 -6.50 9.24 -5.21
CA ASP A 109 -5.32 9.19 -4.36
C ASP A 109 -4.17 8.40 -5.01
N THR A 110 -2.96 8.76 -4.59
CA THR A 110 -1.71 8.08 -4.96
C THR A 110 -1.06 7.47 -3.73
N VAL A 111 -0.74 6.18 -3.81
CA VAL A 111 -0.02 5.45 -2.77
C VAL A 111 1.31 4.95 -3.31
N VAL A 112 2.39 5.19 -2.57
CA VAL A 112 3.73 4.70 -2.90
C VAL A 112 4.22 3.80 -1.76
N LEU A 113 4.59 2.57 -2.11
CA LEU A 113 5.26 1.61 -1.24
C LEU A 113 6.64 1.35 -1.82
N GLU A 114 7.69 1.63 -1.05
CA GLU A 114 9.06 1.56 -1.55
C GLU A 114 10.02 0.92 -0.56
N GLY A 115 10.76 -0.10 -0.99
CA GLY A 115 11.80 -0.74 -0.17
C GLY A 115 11.26 -1.62 0.97
N LEU A 116 10.00 -2.06 0.91
CA LEU A 116 9.38 -2.83 2.00
C LEU A 116 9.63 -4.33 1.87
N ASP A 117 9.79 -5.00 3.01
CA ASP A 117 9.79 -6.45 3.11
C ASP A 117 8.45 -6.91 3.70
N ILE A 118 7.64 -7.59 2.89
CA ILE A 118 6.27 -8.00 3.22
C ILE A 118 6.21 -9.54 3.25
N GLU A 119 6.01 -10.11 4.44
CA GLU A 119 6.16 -11.53 4.73
C GLU A 119 4.88 -12.12 5.36
N GLY A 120 4.34 -13.15 4.72
CA GLY A 120 3.07 -13.78 5.12
C GLY A 120 3.21 -15.05 5.97
N LEU A 121 4.42 -15.56 6.26
CA LEU A 121 4.65 -16.76 7.10
C LEU A 121 3.92 -18.05 6.64
N GLY A 122 3.42 -18.08 5.41
CA GLY A 122 2.60 -19.18 4.86
C GLY A 122 1.12 -19.12 5.24
N THR A 123 0.69 -18.17 6.08
CA THR A 123 -0.70 -18.08 6.61
C THR A 123 -1.33 -16.70 6.42
N GLY A 124 -0.55 -15.66 6.10
CA GLY A 124 -1.03 -14.34 5.72
C GLY A 124 -1.96 -14.43 4.51
N LEU A 125 -2.92 -13.51 4.41
CA LEU A 125 -3.91 -13.49 3.33
C LEU A 125 -3.29 -12.91 2.06
N ASP A 126 -3.56 -11.66 1.69
CA ASP A 126 -2.85 -11.00 0.58
C ASP A 126 -1.69 -10.13 1.12
N GLY A 127 -0.59 -10.05 0.37
CA GLY A 127 0.56 -9.18 0.70
C GLY A 127 0.20 -7.71 0.60
N VAL A 128 -0.17 -7.27 -0.61
CA VAL A 128 -0.74 -5.94 -0.86
C VAL A 128 -2.12 -6.11 -1.50
N LYS A 129 -3.16 -5.69 -0.79
CA LYS A 129 -4.56 -5.73 -1.26
C LYS A 129 -5.03 -4.34 -1.64
N VAL A 130 -5.34 -4.13 -2.91
CA VAL A 130 -5.82 -2.85 -3.44
C VAL A 130 -7.34 -2.91 -3.64
N LEU A 131 -8.07 -2.18 -2.78
CA LEU A 131 -9.52 -2.00 -2.83
C LEU A 131 -9.91 -0.69 -3.52
N ALA A 132 -9.13 0.38 -3.31
CA ALA A 132 -9.33 1.68 -3.95
C ALA A 132 -8.07 2.55 -3.86
N ALA A 133 -7.67 3.14 -4.99
CA ALA A 133 -6.72 4.24 -5.17
C ALA A 133 -6.64 4.50 -6.69
N GLN A 134 -6.28 5.70 -7.14
CA GLN A 134 -6.06 5.93 -8.57
C GLN A 134 -4.72 5.37 -9.04
N PHE A 135 -3.67 5.61 -8.25
CA PHE A 135 -2.31 5.18 -8.56
C PHE A 135 -1.69 4.47 -7.36
N VAL A 136 -1.13 3.29 -7.60
CA VAL A 136 -0.35 2.54 -6.62
C VAL A 136 1.01 2.21 -7.21
N TYR A 137 2.08 2.62 -6.55
CA TYR A 137 3.44 2.28 -6.92
C TYR A 137 4.03 1.33 -5.88
N ILE A 138 4.49 0.16 -6.32
CA ILE A 138 5.19 -0.83 -5.52
C ILE A 138 6.60 -0.97 -6.10
N ASN A 139 7.56 -0.31 -5.45
CA ASN A 139 8.91 -0.15 -5.95
C ASN A 139 9.91 -0.84 -5.01
N ARG A 140 10.78 -1.71 -5.53
CA ARG A 140 11.83 -2.35 -4.74
C ARG A 140 11.31 -3.07 -3.48
N CYS A 141 10.13 -3.68 -3.56
CA CYS A 141 9.56 -4.44 -2.46
C CYS A 141 9.81 -5.94 -2.63
N ALA A 142 9.93 -6.65 -1.52
CA ALA A 142 9.87 -8.11 -1.48
C ALA A 142 8.52 -8.53 -0.87
N ILE A 143 7.75 -9.38 -1.55
CA ILE A 143 6.42 -9.81 -1.11
C ILE A 143 6.35 -11.33 -1.20
N ARG A 144 6.24 -12.02 -0.06
CA ARG A 144 6.44 -13.46 -0.06
C ARG A 144 5.66 -14.25 0.99
N ARG A 145 5.42 -15.53 0.67
CA ARG A 145 4.81 -16.56 1.52
C ARG A 145 3.41 -16.21 2.04
N PHE A 146 2.58 -15.63 1.18
CA PHE A 146 1.16 -15.42 1.45
C PHE A 146 0.32 -16.63 1.01
N SER A 147 -0.71 -16.99 1.80
CA SER A 147 -1.71 -18.01 1.45
C SER A 147 -2.76 -17.49 0.45
N GLY A 148 -2.84 -16.17 0.27
CA GLY A 148 -3.50 -15.49 -0.85
C GLY A 148 -2.48 -15.01 -1.88
N ASN A 149 -2.72 -13.83 -2.47
CA ASN A 149 -1.85 -13.30 -3.50
C ASN A 149 -0.74 -12.43 -2.91
N GLY A 150 0.42 -12.38 -3.57
CA GLY A 150 1.43 -11.36 -3.27
C GLY A 150 0.85 -9.96 -3.46
N VAL A 151 0.28 -9.70 -4.64
CA VAL A 151 -0.44 -8.46 -4.95
C VAL A 151 -1.82 -8.78 -5.50
N ASN A 152 -2.87 -8.24 -4.85
CA ASN A 152 -4.25 -8.47 -5.23
C ASN A 152 -4.98 -7.16 -5.56
N MET A 153 -5.21 -6.91 -6.84
CA MET A 153 -5.96 -5.75 -7.32
C MET A 153 -7.41 -6.12 -7.61
N VAL A 154 -8.28 -5.77 -6.65
CA VAL A 154 -9.74 -5.94 -6.69
C VAL A 154 -10.44 -4.57 -6.58
N SER A 155 -9.84 -3.56 -7.20
CA SER A 155 -10.24 -2.16 -7.08
C SER A 155 -11.62 -1.90 -7.68
N SER A 156 -12.45 -1.11 -6.99
CA SER A 156 -13.69 -0.55 -7.52
C SER A 156 -13.51 0.79 -8.25
N VAL A 157 -12.29 1.33 -8.27
CA VAL A 157 -11.94 2.57 -8.97
C VAL A 157 -11.60 2.26 -10.43
N ALA A 158 -12.39 2.81 -11.36
CA ALA A 158 -12.18 2.59 -12.79
C ALA A 158 -10.87 3.19 -13.29
N ASN A 159 -10.17 2.46 -14.15
CA ASN A 159 -8.85 2.83 -14.69
C ASN A 159 -7.78 3.06 -13.61
N ALA A 160 -7.94 2.50 -12.41
CA ALA A 160 -6.87 2.52 -11.43
C ALA A 160 -5.65 1.81 -11.99
N ARG A 161 -4.48 2.30 -11.60
CA ARG A 161 -3.19 1.83 -12.11
C ARG A 161 -2.31 1.37 -10.98
N ILE A 162 -1.83 0.14 -11.09
CA ILE A 162 -0.76 -0.37 -10.26
C ILE A 162 0.52 -0.51 -11.08
N PHE A 163 1.61 0.03 -10.55
CA PHE A 163 2.93 -0.07 -11.12
C PHE A 163 3.82 -0.85 -10.16
N ILE A 164 4.31 -2.01 -10.60
CA ILE A 164 5.21 -2.87 -9.83
C ILE A 164 6.56 -2.83 -10.52
N LYS A 165 7.60 -2.35 -9.82
CA LYS A 165 8.92 -2.20 -10.40
C LYS A 165 10.03 -2.64 -9.47
N ASP A 166 11.06 -3.26 -10.06
CA ASP A 166 12.29 -3.68 -9.37
C ASP A 166 11.99 -4.54 -8.12
N SER A 167 10.90 -5.31 -8.13
CA SER A 167 10.36 -6.00 -6.96
C SER A 167 10.50 -7.52 -7.07
N GLN A 168 10.26 -8.22 -5.96
CA GLN A 168 10.24 -9.69 -5.90
C GLN A 168 8.91 -10.17 -5.31
N ILE A 169 8.21 -11.07 -6.00
CA ILE A 169 6.92 -11.63 -5.60
C ILE A 169 7.03 -13.15 -5.56
N LEU A 170 7.28 -13.69 -4.37
CA LEU A 170 7.84 -15.03 -4.21
C LEU A 170 6.96 -15.95 -3.37
N ARG A 171 6.72 -17.18 -3.84
CA ARG A 171 6.16 -18.27 -3.01
C ARG A 171 4.82 -17.93 -2.33
N ASN A 172 3.98 -17.14 -2.99
CA ASN A 172 2.61 -16.88 -2.55
C ASN A 172 1.66 -17.92 -3.17
N ASN A 173 0.40 -17.97 -2.75
CA ASN A 173 -0.58 -18.81 -3.43
C ASN A 173 -0.79 -18.33 -4.87
N GLY A 174 -1.01 -17.03 -5.08
CA GLY A 174 -0.95 -16.37 -6.39
C GLY A 174 0.09 -15.25 -6.39
N GLY A 175 0.74 -14.97 -7.52
CA GLY A 175 1.70 -13.87 -7.61
C GLY A 175 1.01 -12.50 -7.65
N VAL A 176 0.66 -12.05 -8.85
CA VAL A 176 -0.07 -10.79 -9.10
C VAL A 176 -1.44 -11.10 -9.69
N ASN A 177 -2.51 -10.65 -9.05
CA ASN A 177 -3.87 -10.76 -9.55
C ASN A 177 -4.45 -9.38 -9.91
N VAL A 178 -5.04 -9.26 -11.10
CA VAL A 178 -5.74 -8.07 -11.59
C VAL A 178 -7.14 -8.47 -12.02
N GLN A 179 -8.11 -8.25 -11.15
CA GLN A 179 -9.50 -8.65 -11.38
C GLN A 179 -10.43 -7.45 -11.54
N GLY A 180 -10.15 -6.36 -10.81
CA GLY A 180 -11.10 -5.26 -10.66
C GLY A 180 -12.41 -5.70 -10.00
N ASN A 181 -13.24 -4.74 -9.59
CA ASN A 181 -14.58 -5.02 -9.07
C ASN A 181 -15.63 -4.32 -9.93
N GLY A 182 -16.04 -4.98 -11.01
CA GLY A 182 -16.99 -4.44 -11.99
C GLY A 182 -16.43 -3.32 -12.88
N VAL A 183 -15.13 -3.05 -12.81
CA VAL A 183 -14.44 -2.00 -13.58
C VAL A 183 -13.10 -2.49 -14.14
N GLY A 184 -12.65 -1.88 -15.23
CA GLY A 184 -11.34 -2.18 -15.84
C GLY A 184 -10.19 -1.47 -15.11
N ASN A 185 -9.09 -2.19 -14.91
CA ASN A 185 -7.89 -1.73 -14.21
C ASN A 185 -6.62 -2.11 -14.99
N ILE A 186 -5.52 -1.41 -14.70
CA ILE A 186 -4.26 -1.60 -15.41
C ILE A 186 -3.16 -1.92 -14.42
N ALA A 187 -2.45 -3.02 -14.65
CA ALA A 187 -1.19 -3.31 -13.99
C ALA A 187 -0.03 -3.21 -14.99
N SER A 188 1.05 -2.58 -14.57
CA SER A 188 2.30 -2.51 -15.32
C SER A 188 3.42 -3.04 -14.43
N ILE A 189 4.11 -4.08 -14.91
CA ILE A 189 5.12 -4.82 -14.18
C ILE A 189 6.44 -4.69 -14.94
N ALA A 190 7.47 -4.18 -14.26
CA ALA A 190 8.77 -3.93 -14.86
C ALA A 190 9.89 -4.47 -13.98
N ASN A 191 10.90 -5.09 -14.58
CA ASN A 191 12.12 -5.53 -13.86
C ASN A 191 11.82 -6.35 -12.59
N THR A 192 10.78 -7.19 -12.62
CA THR A 192 10.28 -7.88 -11.43
C THR A 192 10.45 -9.38 -11.58
N LEU A 193 10.86 -10.03 -10.48
CA LEU A 193 10.90 -11.48 -10.36
C LEU A 193 9.61 -11.97 -9.69
N ILE A 194 8.84 -12.79 -10.40
CA ILE A 194 7.62 -13.44 -9.90
C ILE A 194 7.89 -14.95 -9.94
N ASP A 195 8.17 -15.55 -8.78
CA ASP A 195 8.72 -16.92 -8.74
C ASP A 195 8.07 -17.80 -7.68
N GLY A 196 7.83 -19.06 -8.03
CA GLY A 196 7.43 -20.10 -7.07
C GLY A 196 6.02 -19.93 -6.51
N ASN A 197 5.16 -19.12 -7.13
CA ASN A 197 3.77 -18.94 -6.68
C ASN A 197 2.94 -20.18 -7.05
N THR A 198 2.13 -20.71 -6.14
CA THR A 198 1.65 -22.10 -6.21
C THR A 198 0.46 -22.32 -7.14
N THR A 199 -0.25 -21.27 -7.58
CA THR A 199 -1.38 -21.36 -8.52
C THR A 199 -1.08 -20.67 -9.84
N PHE A 200 -0.73 -19.39 -9.79
CA PHE A 200 -0.34 -18.60 -10.95
C PHE A 200 0.74 -17.57 -10.62
N GLY A 201 1.56 -17.21 -11.62
CA GLY A 201 2.49 -16.09 -11.52
C GLY A 201 1.78 -14.76 -11.68
N VAL A 202 1.11 -14.57 -12.81
CA VAL A 202 0.28 -13.38 -13.10
C VAL A 202 -1.09 -13.83 -13.58
N GLN A 203 -2.15 -13.25 -13.02
CA GLN A 203 -3.52 -13.45 -13.45
C GLN A 203 -4.19 -12.11 -13.75
N VAL A 204 -4.92 -12.07 -14.86
CA VAL A 204 -5.81 -10.97 -15.22
C VAL A 204 -7.16 -11.55 -15.65
N THR A 205 -8.25 -11.03 -15.08
CA THR A 205 -9.61 -11.54 -15.30
C THR A 205 -10.56 -10.41 -15.69
N ASN A 206 -11.62 -10.75 -16.43
CA ASN A 206 -12.68 -9.85 -16.90
C ASN A 206 -12.23 -8.80 -17.93
N ALA A 207 -13.13 -8.49 -18.87
CA ALA A 207 -12.90 -7.49 -19.90
C ALA A 207 -12.60 -6.10 -19.30
N GLY A 208 -11.67 -5.39 -19.94
CA GLY A 208 -11.22 -4.07 -19.48
C GLY A 208 -10.05 -4.11 -18.49
N ASN A 209 -9.76 -5.26 -17.87
CA ASN A 209 -8.52 -5.42 -17.09
C ASN A 209 -7.35 -5.77 -18.00
N THR A 210 -6.23 -5.08 -17.76
CA THR A 210 -5.00 -5.25 -18.54
C THR A 210 -3.79 -5.42 -17.63
N VAL A 211 -2.91 -6.34 -17.99
CA VAL A 211 -1.55 -6.41 -17.42
C VAL A 211 -0.51 -6.25 -18.53
N ALA A 212 0.48 -5.41 -18.31
CA ALA A 212 1.62 -5.25 -19.20
C ALA A 212 2.91 -5.61 -18.45
N LEU A 213 3.76 -6.45 -19.05
CA LEU A 213 5.04 -6.85 -18.49
C LEU A 213 6.17 -6.31 -19.36
N THR A 214 7.28 -5.93 -18.74
CA THR A 214 8.54 -5.66 -19.44
C THR A 214 9.74 -6.10 -18.59
N ASN A 215 10.74 -6.70 -19.23
CA ASN A 215 11.98 -7.16 -18.60
C ASN A 215 11.74 -7.91 -17.27
N SER A 216 10.70 -8.75 -17.22
CA SER A 216 10.26 -9.43 -16.00
C SER A 216 10.30 -10.94 -16.19
N VAL A 217 10.54 -11.65 -15.09
CA VAL A 217 10.63 -13.12 -15.08
C VAL A 217 9.47 -13.66 -14.27
N VAL A 218 8.65 -14.48 -14.90
CA VAL A 218 7.58 -15.25 -14.28
C VAL A 218 7.94 -16.72 -14.37
N ASN A 219 8.26 -17.35 -13.24
CA ASN A 219 8.81 -18.69 -13.21
C ASN A 219 8.23 -19.53 -12.06
N ALA A 220 8.41 -20.84 -12.16
CA ALA A 220 8.06 -21.82 -11.11
C ALA A 220 6.62 -21.71 -10.58
N SER A 221 5.70 -21.20 -11.41
CA SER A 221 4.26 -21.25 -11.17
C SER A 221 3.60 -22.23 -12.14
N PRO A 222 2.61 -23.03 -11.73
CA PRO A 222 1.92 -23.96 -12.64
C PRO A 222 1.35 -23.26 -13.87
N THR A 223 0.72 -22.10 -13.66
CA THR A 223 0.34 -21.17 -14.73
C THR A 223 1.21 -19.92 -14.63
N GLY A 224 2.04 -19.65 -15.64
CA GLY A 224 2.84 -18.42 -15.65
C GLY A 224 1.94 -17.20 -15.80
N LEU A 225 1.08 -17.22 -16.82
CA LEU A 225 0.19 -16.11 -17.15
C LEU A 225 -1.24 -16.60 -17.42
N SER A 226 -2.18 -16.22 -16.56
CA SER A 226 -3.60 -16.58 -16.66
C SER A 226 -4.41 -15.39 -17.17
N VAL A 227 -4.96 -15.48 -18.39
CA VAL A 227 -5.79 -14.42 -19.00
C VAL A 227 -7.19 -14.98 -19.23
N ILE A 228 -8.19 -14.46 -18.52
CA ILE A 228 -9.54 -15.05 -18.49
C ILE A 228 -10.61 -13.96 -18.71
N GLY A 229 -11.74 -14.34 -19.31
CA GLY A 229 -12.95 -13.50 -19.32
C GLY A 229 -12.84 -12.22 -20.15
N GLY A 230 -12.03 -12.24 -21.22
CA GLY A 230 -11.82 -11.08 -22.09
C GLY A 230 -10.79 -10.05 -21.59
N ALA A 231 -10.05 -10.39 -20.54
CA ALA A 231 -8.90 -9.61 -20.10
C ALA A 231 -7.78 -9.58 -21.14
N THR A 232 -6.83 -8.64 -21.00
CA THR A 232 -5.68 -8.51 -21.90
C THR A 232 -4.36 -8.62 -21.14
N ALA A 233 -3.41 -9.35 -21.71
CA ALA A 233 -2.01 -9.32 -21.27
C ALA A 233 -1.09 -8.88 -22.43
N ALA A 234 -0.19 -7.95 -22.14
CA ALA A 234 0.76 -7.40 -23.11
C ALA A 234 2.21 -7.65 -22.67
N SER A 235 3.05 -8.09 -23.61
CA SER A 235 4.51 -8.06 -23.46
C SER A 235 5.05 -6.80 -24.12
N ILE A 236 5.85 -6.01 -23.41
CA ILE A 236 6.62 -4.90 -23.98
C ILE A 236 8.05 -5.37 -24.20
N GLY A 237 8.39 -5.58 -25.46
CA GLY A 237 9.65 -6.15 -25.91
C GLY A 237 9.72 -7.67 -25.78
N ALA A 238 10.88 -8.22 -26.10
CA ALA A 238 11.18 -9.65 -26.03
C ALA A 238 11.81 -10.09 -24.70
N SER A 239 12.04 -9.15 -23.77
CA SER A 239 12.82 -9.40 -22.54
C SER A 239 12.03 -10.09 -21.42
N ASN A 240 10.74 -10.40 -21.63
CA ASN A 240 9.96 -11.13 -20.64
C ASN A 240 10.20 -12.63 -20.77
N VAL A 241 10.37 -13.30 -19.64
CA VAL A 241 10.48 -14.75 -19.56
C VAL A 241 9.28 -15.26 -18.77
N VAL A 242 8.42 -16.05 -19.41
CA VAL A 242 7.24 -16.65 -18.76
C VAL A 242 7.32 -18.16 -18.93
N PHE A 243 7.48 -18.88 -17.82
CA PHE A 243 7.40 -20.34 -17.77
C PHE A 243 6.04 -20.79 -17.20
N GLY A 244 5.62 -22.01 -17.54
CA GLY A 244 4.31 -22.56 -17.17
C GLY A 244 3.25 -22.30 -18.25
N ALA A 245 2.00 -22.61 -17.94
CA ALA A 245 0.89 -22.42 -18.88
C ALA A 245 0.58 -20.93 -19.12
N GLY A 246 0.07 -20.62 -20.33
CA GLY A 246 -0.40 -19.29 -20.73
C GLY A 246 0.55 -18.53 -21.64
N ALA A 247 0.03 -17.48 -22.28
CA ALA A 247 0.78 -16.62 -23.21
C ALA A 247 0.22 -15.20 -23.20
N PHE A 248 1.04 -14.24 -23.64
CA PHE A 248 0.61 -12.87 -23.84
C PHE A 248 -0.44 -12.80 -24.95
N THR A 249 -1.45 -11.94 -24.76
CA THR A 249 -2.46 -11.63 -25.78
C THR A 249 -1.87 -10.77 -26.90
N THR A 250 -0.90 -9.92 -26.56
CA THR A 250 -0.21 -9.03 -27.50
C THR A 250 1.26 -8.86 -27.13
N THR A 251 2.11 -8.62 -28.12
CA THR A 251 3.53 -8.27 -27.93
C THR A 251 3.84 -7.02 -28.72
N PHE A 252 4.34 -5.98 -28.05
CA PHE A 252 4.79 -4.74 -28.67
C PHE A 252 6.31 -4.75 -28.77
N PRO A 253 6.93 -4.47 -29.93
CA PRO A 253 8.39 -4.34 -30.03
C PRO A 253 8.89 -3.12 -29.24
N PHE A 254 10.17 -3.13 -28.85
CA PHE A 254 10.83 -1.88 -28.45
C PHE A 254 10.88 -0.97 -29.69
N LYS A 255 10.42 0.28 -29.53
CA LYS A 255 10.62 1.31 -30.54
C LYS A 255 11.99 1.96 -30.37
#